data_AF-A0A1H7UPQ9-F1
#
_entry.id   AF-A0A1H7UPQ9-F1
#
_cell.length_a   1.000
_cell.length_b   1.000
_cell.length_c   1.000
_cell.angle_alpha   90.00
_cell.angle_beta   90.00
_cell.angle_gamma   90.00
#
_symmetry.space_group_name_H-M   'P 1'
#
loop_
_entity.id
_entity.type
_entity.pdbx_description
1 polymer ?
#
loop_
_entity_poly.entity_id
_entity_poly.type
_entity_poly.pdbx_seq_one_letter_code
_entity_poly.pdbx_strand_id
1 'polypeptide(L)'
;MAGVTLWLTGDVMTGRGIDQILPHPGDPRIFESYMNSAIDYVRLAERVTGPIPHPVDFPYLWGDALAWLERQAPDLRLINLETSVTTSDDAEPKGIQYRMHPANLPVLAAARVDACVLANNHVQDWGRRGLCETLKVLGEAGYATAGAGLDRHQARVPARF
;
A
#
# COMPACT_ATOMS: atom_id res chain seq x y z
N MET A 1 25.28 17.77 17.08
CA MET A 1 24.78 16.63 16.28
C MET A 1 23.76 17.19 15.31
N ALA A 2 23.86 16.88 14.02
CA ALA A 2 22.78 17.21 13.09
C ALA A 2 21.52 16.46 13.52
N GLY A 3 20.36 17.10 13.48
CA GLY A 3 19.08 16.44 13.77
C GLY A 3 18.70 15.48 12.64
N VAL A 4 17.92 14.45 12.97
CA VAL A 4 17.30 13.57 11.97
C VAL A 4 15.94 14.15 11.60
N THR A 5 15.67 14.23 10.30
CA THR A 5 14.41 14.69 9.72
C THR A 5 13.63 13.50 9.19
N LEU A 6 12.36 13.41 9.56
CA LEU A 6 11.48 12.32 9.17
C LEU A 6 10.31 12.89 8.39
N TRP A 7 9.97 12.26 7.26
CA TRP A 7 8.65 12.38 6.67
C TRP A 7 7.81 11.19 7.10
N LEU A 8 6.69 11.49 7.75
CA LEU A 8 5.71 10.52 8.22
C LEU A 8 4.40 10.79 7.50
N THR A 9 3.82 9.78 6.87
CA THR A 9 2.47 9.88 6.30
C THR A 9 1.57 8.77 6.85
N GLY A 10 0.28 9.11 6.96
CA GLY A 10 -0.78 8.19 7.37
C GLY A 10 -1.14 7.19 6.27
N ASP A 11 -2.31 6.59 6.42
CA ASP A 11 -2.81 5.41 5.72
C ASP A 11 -2.59 5.48 4.19
N VAL A 12 -1.50 4.86 3.72
CA VAL A 12 -1.21 4.69 2.29
C VAL A 12 -1.99 3.49 1.80
N MET A 13 -3.18 3.76 1.27
CA MET A 13 -4.11 2.76 0.77
C MET A 13 -3.96 2.63 -0.75
N THR A 14 -3.16 1.68 -1.22
CA THR A 14 -2.90 1.46 -2.66
C THR A 14 -3.85 0.45 -3.31
N GLY A 15 -4.77 -0.13 -2.53
CA GLY A 15 -5.71 -1.13 -3.02
C GLY A 15 -6.95 -0.56 -3.72
N ARG A 16 -7.89 -1.46 -4.04
CA ARG A 16 -9.20 -1.10 -4.64
C ARG A 16 -9.01 -0.29 -5.93
N GLY A 17 -9.69 0.85 -6.08
CA GLY A 17 -9.64 1.66 -7.29
C GLY A 17 -8.22 2.09 -7.68
N ILE A 18 -7.32 2.30 -6.72
CA ILE A 18 -5.92 2.65 -7.00
C ILE A 18 -5.19 1.48 -7.65
N ASP A 19 -5.27 0.28 -7.10
CA ASP A 19 -4.68 -0.92 -7.70
C ASP A 19 -5.21 -1.16 -9.13
N GLN A 20 -6.49 -0.85 -9.36
CA GLN A 20 -7.13 -1.01 -10.67
C GLN A 20 -6.66 -0.03 -11.75
N ILE A 21 -6.07 1.11 -11.38
CA ILE A 21 -5.46 2.04 -12.34
C ILE A 21 -3.95 1.85 -12.49
N LEU A 22 -3.31 1.03 -11.64
CA LEU A 22 -1.88 0.74 -11.72
C LEU A 22 -1.55 -0.30 -12.82
N PRO A 23 -0.26 -0.49 -13.20
CA PRO A 23 0.12 -1.36 -14.31
C PRO A 23 -0.24 -2.84 -14.17
N HIS A 24 -0.36 -3.34 -12.93
CA HIS A 24 -0.62 -4.76 -12.66
C HIS A 24 -1.85 -4.94 -11.76
N PRO A 25 -3.07 -4.63 -12.21
CA PRO A 25 -4.25 -4.72 -11.37
C PRO A 25 -4.52 -6.17 -10.96
N GLY A 26 -4.86 -6.39 -9.69
CA GLY A 26 -5.36 -7.66 -9.18
C GLY A 26 -6.83 -7.90 -9.55
N ASP A 27 -7.40 -9.03 -9.09
CA ASP A 27 -8.84 -9.30 -9.26
C ASP A 27 -9.66 -8.16 -8.60
N PRO A 28 -10.52 -7.47 -9.37
CA PRO A 28 -11.29 -6.32 -8.89
C PRO A 28 -12.38 -6.69 -7.88
N ARG A 29 -12.68 -7.98 -7.66
CA ARG A 29 -13.75 -8.38 -6.75
C ARG A 29 -13.55 -7.82 -5.34
N ILE A 30 -14.62 -7.26 -4.79
CA ILE A 30 -14.74 -6.82 -3.39
C ILE A 30 -16.05 -7.34 -2.78
N PHE A 31 -16.19 -7.29 -1.47
CA PHE A 31 -17.23 -8.02 -0.72
C PHE A 31 -18.21 -7.10 0.04
N GLU A 32 -18.45 -5.90 -0.48
CA GLU A 32 -19.37 -4.93 0.13
C GLU A 32 -20.79 -5.09 -0.43
N SER A 33 -21.80 -4.80 0.40
CA SER A 33 -23.21 -4.98 0.00
C SER A 33 -23.68 -4.07 -1.14
N TYR A 34 -22.98 -2.95 -1.34
CA TYR A 34 -23.33 -1.91 -2.31
C TYR A 34 -22.35 -1.82 -3.49
N MET A 35 -21.21 -2.52 -3.44
CA MET A 35 -20.25 -2.55 -4.54
C MET A 35 -19.50 -3.87 -4.55
N ASN A 36 -19.45 -4.51 -5.71
CA ASN A 36 -18.84 -5.83 -5.88
C ASN A 36 -17.53 -5.79 -6.71
N SER A 37 -17.19 -4.63 -7.27
CA SER A 37 -16.00 -4.43 -8.09
C SER A 37 -15.26 -3.14 -7.73
N ALA A 38 -13.95 -3.22 -7.55
CA ALA A 38 -13.05 -2.09 -7.37
C ALA A 38 -13.03 -1.15 -8.59
N ILE A 39 -13.32 -1.66 -9.79
CA ILE A 39 -13.42 -0.85 -11.02
C ILE A 39 -14.57 0.17 -10.90
N ASP A 40 -15.64 -0.17 -10.17
CA ASP A 40 -16.77 0.76 -10.01
C ASP A 40 -16.41 1.99 -9.17
N TYR A 41 -15.38 1.92 -8.32
CA TYR A 41 -14.79 3.10 -7.67
C TYR A 41 -14.06 4.01 -8.65
N VAL A 42 -13.33 3.44 -9.61
CA VAL A 42 -12.69 4.23 -10.67
C VAL A 42 -13.76 4.95 -11.49
N ARG A 43 -14.80 4.23 -11.91
CA ARG A 43 -15.95 4.82 -12.64
C ARG A 43 -16.66 5.90 -11.84
N LEU A 44 -16.78 5.74 -10.52
CA LEU A 44 -17.34 6.77 -9.63
C LEU A 44 -16.49 8.04 -9.64
N ALA A 45 -15.16 7.90 -9.54
CA ALA A 45 -14.24 9.02 -9.60
C ALA A 45 -14.31 9.73 -10.97
N GLU A 46 -14.29 8.97 -12.06
CA GLU A 46 -14.33 9.50 -13.43
C GLU A 46 -15.60 10.28 -13.75
N ARG A 47 -16.74 9.95 -13.12
CA ARG A 47 -17.97 10.75 -13.25
C ARG A 47 -17.84 12.17 -12.73
N VAL A 48 -16.90 12.42 -11.81
CA VAL A 48 -16.68 13.73 -11.20
C VAL A 48 -15.46 14.43 -11.83
N THR A 49 -14.38 13.69 -12.08
CA THR A 49 -13.09 14.24 -12.53
C THR A 49 -12.90 14.22 -14.04
N GLY A 50 -13.76 13.51 -14.77
CA GLY A 50 -13.47 13.07 -16.14
C GLY A 50 -12.57 11.82 -16.15
N PRO A 51 -12.24 11.31 -17.35
CA PRO A 51 -11.49 10.05 -17.51
C PRO A 51 -10.16 10.05 -16.75
N ILE A 52 -9.86 8.94 -16.09
CA ILE A 52 -8.57 8.70 -15.43
C ILE A 52 -7.76 7.78 -16.36
N PRO A 53 -6.52 8.14 -16.73
CA PRO A 53 -5.69 7.25 -17.54
C PRO A 53 -5.50 5.90 -16.83
N HIS A 54 -5.55 4.79 -17.55
CA HIS A 54 -5.22 3.50 -16.98
C HIS A 54 -4.57 2.57 -18.04
N PRO A 55 -3.39 1.99 -17.78
CA PRO A 55 -2.63 2.14 -16.54
C PRO A 55 -1.98 3.52 -16.40
N VAL A 56 -1.88 4.02 -15.17
CA VAL A 56 -1.00 5.14 -14.80
C VAL A 56 0.38 4.63 -14.41
N ASP A 57 1.40 5.46 -14.56
CA ASP A 57 2.73 5.17 -14.01
C ASP A 57 2.75 5.33 -12.49
N PHE A 58 3.65 4.62 -11.81
CA PHE A 58 3.79 4.62 -10.35
C PHE A 58 3.89 6.02 -9.67
N PRO A 59 4.58 7.02 -10.24
CA PRO A 59 4.63 8.37 -9.67
C PRO A 59 3.27 9.08 -9.62
N TYR A 60 2.31 8.69 -10.46
CA TYR A 60 1.00 9.33 -10.57
C TYR A 60 0.28 9.40 -9.22
N LEU A 61 0.37 8.33 -8.40
CA LEU A 61 -0.33 8.26 -7.12
C LEU A 61 0.15 9.32 -6.12
N TRP A 62 1.42 9.72 -6.21
CA TRP A 62 2.03 10.67 -5.29
C TRP A 62 1.90 12.12 -5.76
N GLY A 63 1.81 12.33 -7.07
CA GLY A 63 1.63 13.65 -7.67
C GLY A 63 2.60 14.70 -7.12
N ASP A 64 2.05 15.85 -6.69
CA ASP A 64 2.82 16.99 -6.20
C ASP A 64 3.66 16.69 -4.94
N ALA A 65 3.34 15.62 -4.20
CA ALA A 65 4.09 15.24 -3.01
C ALA A 65 5.55 14.86 -3.34
N LEU A 66 5.82 14.33 -4.53
CA LEU A 66 7.18 13.95 -4.93
C LEU A 66 8.10 15.16 -5.01
N ALA A 67 7.66 16.22 -5.69
CA ALA A 67 8.44 17.45 -5.80
C ALA A 67 8.65 18.11 -4.43
N TRP A 68 7.68 18.01 -3.53
CA TRP A 68 7.84 18.49 -2.16
C TRP A 68 8.86 17.66 -1.38
N LEU A 69 8.78 16.33 -1.44
CA LEU A 69 9.72 15.41 -0.79
C LEU A 69 11.16 15.59 -1.29
N GLU A 70 11.34 15.83 -2.59
CA GLU A 70 12.65 16.14 -3.17
C GLU A 70 13.24 17.43 -2.59
N ARG A 71 12.43 18.48 -2.43
CA ARG A 71 12.88 19.75 -1.85
C ARG A 71 13.17 19.66 -0.35
N GLN A 72 12.37 18.89 0.40
CA GLN A 72 12.59 18.73 1.84
C GLN A 72 13.74 17.79 2.16
N ALA A 73 14.02 16.82 1.28
CA ALA A 73 15.09 15.84 1.43
C ALA A 73 15.15 15.22 2.86
N PRO A 74 14.05 14.66 3.38
CA PRO A 74 14.06 14.04 4.70
C PRO A 74 15.02 12.85 4.73
N ASP A 75 15.63 12.60 5.89
CA ASP A 75 16.57 11.49 6.09
C ASP A 75 15.86 10.13 5.97
N LEU A 76 14.59 10.05 6.39
CA LEU A 76 13.76 8.85 6.24
C LEU A 76 12.32 9.18 5.86
N ARG A 77 11.71 8.31 5.07
CA ARG A 77 10.32 8.36 4.58
C ARG A 77 9.57 7.12 5.07
N LEU A 78 8.73 7.31 6.08
CA LEU A 78 8.00 6.23 6.75
C LEU A 78 6.50 6.35 6.46
N ILE A 79 5.88 5.22 6.13
CA ILE A 79 4.44 5.16 5.81
C ILE A 79 3.70 4.17 6.70
N ASN A 80 2.43 4.43 7.00
CA ASN A 80 1.49 3.36 7.35
C ASN A 80 1.02 2.69 6.05
N LEU A 81 1.47 1.47 5.76
CA LEU A 81 1.02 0.73 4.57
C LEU A 81 -0.30 0.03 4.90
N GLU A 82 -1.41 0.72 4.67
CA GLU A 82 -2.76 0.28 5.00
C GLU A 82 -3.40 -0.53 3.86
N THR A 83 -2.64 -1.49 3.32
CA THR A 83 -3.08 -2.36 2.24
C THR A 83 -2.28 -3.66 2.29
N SER A 84 -2.96 -4.80 2.17
CA SER A 84 -2.29 -6.09 1.98
C SER A 84 -1.66 -6.15 0.58
N VAL A 85 -0.39 -6.54 0.50
CA VAL A 85 0.36 -6.70 -0.77
C VAL A 85 0.43 -8.19 -1.10
N THR A 86 -0.55 -8.69 -1.85
CA THR A 86 -0.77 -10.13 -1.98
C THR A 86 -1.61 -10.48 -3.21
N THR A 87 -1.40 -11.69 -3.75
CA THR A 87 -2.29 -12.35 -4.70
C THR A 87 -3.20 -13.39 -4.04
N SER A 88 -3.20 -13.47 -2.71
CA SER A 88 -4.03 -14.42 -1.97
C SER A 88 -5.52 -14.09 -2.11
N ASP A 89 -6.35 -15.13 -2.16
CA ASP A 89 -7.81 -15.03 -2.14
C ASP A 89 -8.40 -15.38 -0.76
N ASP A 90 -7.58 -15.33 0.30
CA ASP A 90 -7.93 -15.68 1.67
C ASP A 90 -8.67 -14.54 2.40
N ALA A 91 -9.70 -13.98 1.78
CA ALA A 91 -10.41 -12.81 2.28
C ALA A 91 -11.06 -13.06 3.65
N GLU A 92 -10.77 -12.20 4.63
CA GLU A 92 -11.44 -12.20 5.93
C GLU A 92 -12.89 -11.68 5.79
N PRO A 93 -13.89 -12.27 6.47
CA PRO A 93 -15.29 -11.86 6.38
C PRO A 93 -15.57 -10.54 7.13
N LYS A 94 -15.04 -9.43 6.62
CA LYS A 94 -15.22 -8.05 7.10
C LYS A 94 -15.71 -7.13 5.98
N GLY A 95 -16.15 -5.93 6.33
CA GLY A 95 -16.73 -4.98 5.38
C GLY A 95 -15.74 -4.50 4.30
N ILE A 96 -14.70 -3.77 4.71
CA ILE A 96 -13.74 -3.16 3.78
C ILE A 96 -12.44 -3.97 3.78
N GLN A 97 -11.96 -4.27 2.58
CA GLN A 97 -10.68 -4.95 2.35
C GLN A 97 -9.84 -4.20 1.31
N TYR A 98 -8.54 -4.08 1.55
CA TYR A 98 -7.56 -3.50 0.64
C TYR A 98 -6.55 -4.55 0.20
N ARG A 99 -6.46 -4.75 -1.11
CA ARG A 99 -5.45 -5.58 -1.79
C ARG A 99 -4.74 -4.74 -2.84
N MET A 100 -3.41 -4.78 -2.83
CA MET A 100 -2.58 -4.35 -3.95
C MET A 100 -1.83 -5.58 -4.49
N HIS A 101 -1.78 -5.72 -5.81
CA HIS A 101 -0.99 -6.78 -6.42
C HIS A 101 0.52 -6.57 -6.14
N PRO A 102 1.30 -7.61 -5.78
CA PRO A 102 2.73 -7.49 -5.50
C PRO A 102 3.56 -6.79 -6.58
N ALA A 103 3.23 -6.99 -7.86
CA ALA A 103 3.91 -6.32 -8.97
C ALA A 103 3.70 -4.79 -9.01
N ASN A 104 2.75 -4.24 -8.24
CA ASN A 104 2.54 -2.81 -8.09
C ASN A 104 3.37 -2.17 -6.98
N LEU A 105 4.19 -2.94 -6.25
CA LEU A 105 5.07 -2.44 -5.20
C LEU A 105 6.00 -1.28 -5.62
N PRO A 106 6.46 -1.15 -6.90
CA PRO A 106 7.21 0.03 -7.32
C PRO A 106 6.49 1.37 -7.12
N VAL A 107 5.17 1.37 -6.83
CA VAL A 107 4.46 2.56 -6.34
C VAL A 107 5.11 3.13 -5.09
N LEU A 108 5.61 2.31 -4.17
CA LEU A 108 6.30 2.79 -2.97
C LEU A 108 7.71 3.31 -3.30
N ALA A 109 8.39 2.68 -4.26
CA ALA A 109 9.70 3.10 -4.73
C ALA A 109 9.65 4.49 -5.40
N ALA A 110 8.55 4.83 -6.08
CA ALA A 110 8.36 6.15 -6.69
C ALA A 110 8.44 7.30 -5.66
N ALA A 111 7.97 7.07 -4.43
CA ALA A 111 8.12 8.02 -3.32
C ALA A 111 9.39 7.81 -2.48
N ARG A 112 10.26 6.87 -2.88
CA ARG A 112 11.47 6.44 -2.16
C ARG A 112 11.18 6.11 -0.69
N VAL A 113 10.07 5.42 -0.43
CA VAL A 113 9.70 4.96 0.92
C VAL A 113 10.82 4.09 1.48
N ASP A 114 11.24 4.35 2.72
CA ASP A 114 12.30 3.59 3.38
C ASP A 114 11.71 2.46 4.25
N ALA A 115 10.54 2.70 4.87
CA ALA A 115 9.88 1.67 5.67
C ALA A 115 8.35 1.76 5.71
N CYS A 116 7.76 0.59 5.94
CA CYS A 116 6.32 0.40 6.10
C CYS A 116 5.99 -0.03 7.54
N VAL A 117 5.16 0.75 8.21
CA VAL A 117 4.45 0.31 9.42
C VAL A 117 3.23 -0.49 8.96
N LEU A 118 3.07 -1.68 9.53
CA LEU A 118 2.07 -2.67 9.13
C LEU A 118 1.02 -2.91 10.21
N ALA A 119 1.17 -2.34 11.40
CA ALA A 119 0.22 -2.49 12.50
C ALA A 119 -1.05 -1.64 12.29
N ASN A 120 -1.81 -1.96 11.25
CA ASN A 120 -3.12 -1.38 10.96
C ASN A 120 -4.18 -2.49 10.86
N ASN A 121 -5.44 -2.08 10.75
CA ASN A 121 -6.60 -2.97 10.69
C ASN A 121 -6.79 -3.68 9.34
N HIS A 122 -5.94 -3.40 8.33
CA HIS A 122 -6.03 -3.93 6.97
C HIS A 122 -4.88 -4.88 6.57
N VAL A 123 -3.85 -5.01 7.40
CA VAL A 123 -2.69 -5.92 7.17
C VAL A 123 -3.07 -7.41 7.08
N GLN A 124 -4.25 -7.78 7.57
CA GLN A 124 -4.79 -9.15 7.55
C GLN A 124 -6.12 -9.23 6.80
N ASP A 125 -6.41 -8.30 5.88
CA ASP A 125 -7.65 -8.37 5.09
C ASP A 125 -7.76 -9.66 4.26
N TRP A 126 -6.61 -10.25 3.91
CA TRP A 126 -6.48 -11.51 3.19
C TRP A 126 -5.86 -12.60 4.07
N GLY A 127 -6.26 -12.61 5.33
CA GLY A 127 -5.92 -13.65 6.30
C GLY A 127 -4.42 -13.82 6.52
N ARG A 128 -4.06 -14.98 7.09
CA ARG A 128 -2.65 -15.29 7.39
C ARG A 128 -1.83 -15.48 6.12
N ARG A 129 -2.43 -16.01 5.04
CA ARG A 129 -1.72 -16.21 3.76
C ARG A 129 -1.33 -14.86 3.13
N GLY A 130 -2.26 -13.90 3.10
CA GLY A 130 -1.98 -12.55 2.61
C GLY A 130 -0.97 -11.79 3.44
N LEU A 131 -1.03 -11.91 4.78
CA LEU A 131 -0.01 -11.36 5.66
C LEU A 131 1.39 -11.93 5.38
N CYS A 132 1.50 -13.27 5.27
CA CYS A 132 2.78 -13.92 4.98
C CYS A 132 3.36 -13.46 3.63
N GLU A 133 2.53 -13.33 2.60
CA GLU A 133 2.98 -12.84 1.29
C GLU A 133 3.37 -11.36 1.36
N THR A 134 2.60 -10.52 2.04
CA THR A 134 2.91 -9.10 2.24
C THR A 134 4.29 -8.92 2.87
N LEU A 135 4.56 -9.65 3.97
CA LEU A 135 5.86 -9.61 4.65
C LEU A 135 7.00 -10.10 3.75
N LYS A 136 6.77 -11.18 2.99
CA LYS A 136 7.75 -11.73 2.05
C LYS A 136 8.09 -10.73 0.95
N VAL A 137 7.07 -10.19 0.28
CA VAL A 137 7.21 -9.27 -0.87
C VAL A 137 7.92 -7.98 -0.44
N LEU A 138 7.54 -7.41 0.71
CA LEU A 138 8.21 -6.22 1.25
C LEU A 138 9.68 -6.50 1.60
N GLY A 139 9.95 -7.65 2.23
CA GLY A 139 11.31 -8.06 2.59
C GLY A 139 12.20 -8.33 1.38
N GLU A 140 11.68 -9.01 0.35
CA GLU A 140 12.39 -9.28 -0.91
C GLU A 140 12.69 -8.00 -1.69
N ALA A 141 11.83 -6.98 -1.57
CA ALA A 141 12.05 -5.66 -2.15
C ALA A 141 12.93 -4.74 -1.30
N GLY A 142 13.39 -5.19 -0.12
CA GLY A 142 14.31 -4.46 0.73
C GLY A 142 13.67 -3.38 1.61
N TYR A 143 12.34 -3.36 1.76
CA TYR A 143 11.69 -2.42 2.67
C TYR A 143 11.89 -2.86 4.12
N ALA A 144 12.28 -1.93 4.99
CA ALA A 144 12.19 -2.18 6.42
C ALA A 144 10.71 -2.17 6.85
N THR A 145 10.34 -3.05 7.77
CA THR A 145 8.95 -3.16 8.24
C THR A 145 8.88 -3.19 9.76
N ALA A 146 7.78 -2.70 10.32
CA ALA A 146 7.48 -2.81 11.75
C ALA A 146 5.99 -3.07 11.99
N GLY A 147 5.65 -3.71 13.11
CA GLY A 147 4.26 -3.85 13.57
C GLY A 147 3.52 -5.09 13.06
N ALA A 148 4.13 -5.91 12.20
CA ALA A 148 3.63 -7.22 11.82
C ALA A 148 4.79 -8.22 11.63
N GLY A 149 4.50 -9.51 11.72
CA GLY A 149 5.50 -10.58 11.60
C GLY A 149 4.85 -11.95 11.54
N LEU A 150 5.65 -12.99 11.24
CA LEU A 150 5.17 -14.38 11.16
C LEU A 150 4.83 -14.95 12.55
N ASP A 151 5.32 -14.30 13.60
CA ASP A 151 5.08 -14.59 15.00
C ASP A 151 5.12 -13.30 15.86
N ARG A 152 4.81 -13.45 17.16
CA ARG A 152 4.77 -12.34 18.12
C ARG A 152 6.12 -11.68 18.36
N HIS A 153 7.22 -12.40 18.19
CA HIS A 153 8.55 -11.84 18.38
C HIS A 153 8.89 -10.92 17.20
N GLN A 154 8.74 -11.43 15.97
CA GLN A 154 8.97 -10.65 14.75
C GLN A 154 8.10 -9.39 14.71
N ALA A 155 6.81 -9.50 15.06
CA ALA A 155 5.90 -8.36 15.07
C ALA A 155 6.30 -7.23 16.05
N ARG A 156 7.17 -7.51 17.03
CA ARG A 156 7.67 -6.54 18.03
C ARG A 156 9.06 -5.99 17.70
N VAL A 157 9.72 -6.51 16.68
CA VAL A 157 11.03 -6.00 16.26
C VAL A 157 10.84 -4.65 15.55
N PRO A 158 11.62 -3.61 15.90
CA PRO A 158 11.55 -2.34 15.20
C PRO A 158 12.18 -2.44 13.80
N ALA A 159 11.76 -1.56 12.90
CA ALA A 159 12.50 -1.30 11.66
C ALA A 159 13.93 -0.81 12.00
N ARG A 160 14.91 -1.21 11.19
CA ARG A 160 16.33 -0.87 11.35
C ARG A 160 16.87 -0.29 10.05
N PHE A 161 17.69 0.75 10.14
CA PHE A 161 18.29 1.50 9.03
C PHE A 161 19.79 1.68 9.28
#